data_AF-A0AAN8JD95-F1
#
_entry.id   AF-A0AAN8JD95-F1
#
_cell.length_a   1.000
_cell.length_b   1.000
_cell.length_c   1.000
_cell.angle_alpha   90.00
_cell.angle_beta   90.00
_cell.angle_gamma   90.00
#
_symmetry.space_group_name_H-M   'P 1'
#
loop_
_entity.id
_entity.type
_entity.pdbx_description
1 polymer ?
#
loop_
_entity_poly.entity_id
_entity_poly.type
_entity_poly.pdbx_seq_one_letter_code
_entity_poly.pdbx_strand_id
1 'polypeptide(L)'
;MGWSSVLMATMMIASSGAVTYTLPMTYKADIQVEYFRGANLTCDSNMLNVSQNFNNIESIQWMLPDVSLITESTNTIKVIKRNMLAYTLMIDRVADDQFGYYTCIIVYKTTMVNENAEVKVVRWGLNINGPDFSKLRAEYARHAIVGAIAAGILLGVLGITCVIWHYRYNARKRRNEIKYAANASSEYNNKAYDDIDIEKEKSHNKSNGESADSVVIDEHM
;
A
#
# COMPACT_ATOMS: atom_id res chain seq x y z
N MET A 1 -67.81 51.77 4.75
CA MET A 1 -66.71 51.08 4.04
C MET A 1 -65.73 50.59 5.09
N GLY A 2 -65.82 49.34 5.50
CA GLY A 2 -64.93 48.76 6.51
C GLY A 2 -64.83 47.27 6.26
N TRP A 3 -63.76 46.87 5.58
CA TRP A 3 -63.46 45.46 5.28
C TRP A 3 -62.56 44.95 6.40
N SER A 4 -63.14 44.25 7.38
CA SER A 4 -62.38 43.44 8.32
C SER A 4 -62.15 42.07 7.72
N SER A 5 -60.97 41.91 7.11
CA SER A 5 -60.47 40.63 6.62
C SER A 5 -60.17 39.70 7.79
N VAL A 6 -60.99 38.67 7.95
CA VAL A 6 -60.77 37.56 8.87
C VAL A 6 -59.74 36.61 8.25
N LEU A 7 -58.51 36.68 8.75
CA LEU A 7 -57.42 35.75 8.46
C LEU A 7 -57.70 34.42 9.21
N MET A 8 -58.23 33.42 8.51
CA MET A 8 -58.25 32.04 8.99
C MET A 8 -56.86 31.42 8.77
N ALA A 9 -56.07 31.36 9.84
CA ALA A 9 -54.84 30.59 9.88
C ALA A 9 -55.17 29.11 10.20
N THR A 10 -55.26 28.28 9.16
CA THR A 10 -55.34 26.82 9.31
C THR A 10 -53.97 26.27 9.73
N MET A 11 -53.85 26.00 11.03
CA MET A 11 -52.70 25.34 11.65
C MET A 11 -52.78 23.83 11.37
N MET A 12 -52.05 23.34 10.36
CA MET A 12 -51.88 21.91 10.15
C MET A 12 -50.95 21.35 11.22
N ILE A 13 -51.51 20.63 12.18
CA ILE A 13 -50.75 19.83 13.14
C ILE A 13 -50.29 18.57 12.40
N ALA A 14 -49.07 18.58 11.87
CA ALA A 14 -48.41 17.38 11.39
C ALA A 14 -48.05 16.52 12.61
N SER A 15 -48.92 15.56 12.95
CA SER A 15 -48.62 14.55 13.96
C SER A 15 -47.54 13.62 13.41
N SER A 16 -46.27 13.96 13.65
CA SER A 16 -45.14 13.06 13.46
C SER A 16 -45.25 11.94 14.49
N GLY A 17 -46.04 10.90 14.19
CA GLY A 17 -46.02 9.66 14.93
C GLY A 17 -44.61 9.08 14.83
N ALA A 18 -43.86 9.12 15.94
CA ALA A 18 -42.55 8.52 16.01
C ALA A 18 -42.74 7.01 15.84
N VAL A 19 -42.43 6.49 14.65
CA VAL A 19 -42.35 5.05 14.42
C VAL A 19 -41.11 4.56 15.17
N THR A 20 -41.32 3.95 16.33
CA THR A 20 -40.26 3.28 17.08
C THR A 20 -39.91 1.99 16.37
N TYR A 21 -38.86 2.03 15.55
CA TYR A 21 -38.26 0.83 14.98
C TYR A 21 -37.42 0.14 16.06
N THR A 22 -37.91 -0.95 16.62
CA THR A 22 -37.08 -1.87 17.40
C THR A 22 -36.11 -2.56 16.43
N LEU A 23 -34.85 -2.13 16.46
CA LEU A 23 -33.80 -2.78 15.69
C LEU A 23 -33.61 -4.21 16.20
N PRO A 24 -33.52 -5.21 15.29
CA PRO A 24 -33.30 -6.58 15.69
C PRO A 24 -31.97 -6.69 16.45
N MET A 25 -32.00 -7.44 17.56
CA MET A 25 -30.81 -7.73 18.35
C MET A 25 -29.75 -8.36 17.43
N THR A 26 -28.63 -7.65 17.27
CA THR A 26 -27.53 -8.05 16.38
C THR A 26 -26.37 -8.55 17.22
N TYR A 27 -26.06 -9.85 17.14
CA TYR A 27 -24.84 -10.39 17.73
C TYR A 27 -23.67 -10.18 16.77
N LYS A 28 -22.51 -9.74 17.28
CA LYS A 28 -21.31 -9.50 16.46
C LYS A 28 -20.14 -10.33 17.01
N ALA A 29 -19.49 -11.07 16.12
CA ALA A 29 -18.22 -11.74 16.41
C ALA A 29 -17.26 -11.54 15.23
N ASP A 30 -15.97 -11.35 15.53
CA ASP A 30 -14.95 -11.17 14.51
C ASP A 30 -13.97 -12.35 14.55
N ILE A 31 -13.58 -12.86 13.38
CA ILE A 31 -12.61 -13.95 13.22
C ILE A 31 -11.51 -13.48 12.27
N GLN A 32 -10.27 -13.74 12.68
CA GLN A 32 -9.09 -13.53 11.86
C GLN A 32 -8.54 -14.87 11.37
N VAL A 33 -8.31 -14.97 10.08
CA VAL A 33 -7.88 -16.18 9.38
C VAL A 33 -6.75 -15.83 8.42
N GLU A 34 -5.74 -16.70 8.35
CA GLU A 34 -4.65 -16.56 7.37
C GLU A 34 -5.19 -16.63 5.92
N TYR A 35 -4.47 -16.04 4.97
CA TYR A 35 -4.79 -16.17 3.54
C TYR A 35 -4.85 -17.63 3.08
N PHE A 36 -5.78 -17.91 2.17
CA PHE A 36 -5.99 -19.20 1.52
C PHE A 36 -6.29 -20.36 2.48
N ARG A 37 -6.61 -20.06 3.74
CA ARG A 37 -7.16 -21.03 4.69
C ARG A 37 -8.68 -21.04 4.63
N GLY A 38 -9.25 -22.14 5.08
CA GLY A 38 -10.70 -22.24 5.23
C GLY A 38 -11.18 -21.57 6.52
N ALA A 39 -12.40 -21.05 6.49
CA ALA A 39 -13.08 -20.46 7.64
C ALA A 39 -14.50 -21.04 7.77
N ASN A 40 -14.92 -21.28 9.00
CA ASN A 40 -16.25 -21.78 9.32
C ASN A 40 -16.99 -20.74 10.16
N LEU A 41 -18.07 -20.20 9.62
CA LEU A 41 -18.94 -19.24 10.31
C LEU A 41 -20.22 -19.96 10.70
N THR A 42 -20.53 -20.02 11.99
CA THR A 42 -21.72 -20.70 12.49
C THR A 42 -22.82 -19.70 12.80
N CYS A 43 -24.05 -20.02 12.39
CA CYS A 43 -25.22 -19.23 12.70
C CYS A 43 -25.75 -19.54 14.12
N ASP A 44 -24.89 -19.39 15.12
CA ASP A 44 -25.24 -19.55 16.52
C ASP A 44 -24.40 -18.63 17.39
N SER A 45 -24.95 -18.28 18.54
CA SER A 45 -24.24 -17.55 19.59
C SER A 45 -24.75 -18.01 20.95
N ASN A 46 -23.95 -17.79 21.99
CA ASN A 46 -24.29 -18.16 23.37
C ASN A 46 -25.60 -17.51 23.87
N MET A 47 -26.07 -16.45 23.22
CA MET A 47 -27.31 -15.75 23.58
C MET A 47 -28.53 -16.25 22.81
N LEU A 48 -28.33 -16.91 21.66
CA LEU A 48 -29.41 -17.33 20.76
C LEU A 48 -29.76 -18.81 20.91
N ASN A 49 -28.79 -19.66 21.25
CA ASN A 49 -28.94 -21.11 21.40
C ASN A 49 -29.70 -21.74 20.22
N VAL A 50 -29.35 -21.31 19.00
CA VAL A 50 -29.95 -21.76 17.74
C VAL A 50 -29.81 -23.27 17.61
N SER A 51 -28.65 -23.80 18.02
CA SER A 51 -28.35 -25.23 18.01
C SER A 51 -29.27 -26.10 18.88
N GLN A 52 -29.94 -25.52 19.87
CA GLN A 52 -30.84 -26.24 20.79
C GLN A 52 -32.30 -26.17 20.34
N ASN A 53 -32.69 -25.11 19.60
CA ASN A 53 -34.08 -24.77 19.33
C ASN A 53 -34.45 -24.78 17.83
N PHE A 54 -33.91 -25.71 17.04
CA PHE A 54 -34.19 -25.81 15.61
C PHE A 54 -35.68 -25.95 15.25
N ASN A 55 -36.50 -26.50 16.15
CA ASN A 55 -37.93 -26.72 15.90
C ASN A 55 -38.72 -25.42 15.74
N ASN A 56 -38.26 -24.35 16.38
CA ASN A 56 -38.90 -23.03 16.36
C ASN A 56 -38.37 -22.14 15.22
N ILE A 57 -37.42 -22.63 14.43
CA ILE A 57 -36.83 -21.88 13.33
C ILE A 57 -37.56 -22.24 12.05
N GLU A 58 -38.01 -21.21 11.34
CA GLU A 58 -38.65 -21.34 10.04
C GLU A 58 -37.58 -21.41 8.94
N SER A 59 -36.63 -20.48 8.94
CA SER A 59 -35.54 -20.47 7.97
C SER A 59 -34.27 -19.81 8.51
N ILE A 60 -33.14 -20.20 7.90
CA ILE A 60 -31.83 -19.59 8.12
C ILE A 60 -31.29 -19.21 6.75
N GLN A 61 -30.89 -17.95 6.59
CA GLN A 61 -30.31 -17.42 5.35
C GLN A 61 -28.99 -16.72 5.64
N TRP A 62 -28.04 -16.87 4.72
CA TRP A 62 -26.77 -16.15 4.78
C TRP A 62 -26.73 -15.06 3.73
N MET A 63 -26.25 -13.90 4.14
CA MET A 63 -25.97 -12.74 3.32
C MET A 63 -24.46 -12.49 3.32
N LEU A 64 -23.90 -12.36 2.12
CA LEU A 64 -22.49 -12.08 1.88
C LEU A 64 -22.16 -10.60 2.13
N PRO A 65 -20.86 -10.24 2.19
CA PRO A 65 -20.43 -8.85 2.37
C PRO A 65 -20.92 -7.88 1.29
N ASP A 66 -21.19 -8.38 0.08
CA ASP A 66 -21.75 -7.65 -1.05
C ASP A 66 -23.29 -7.53 -1.00
N VAL A 67 -23.90 -7.91 0.13
CA VAL A 67 -25.35 -7.89 0.37
C VAL A 67 -26.12 -8.94 -0.46
N SER A 68 -25.43 -9.79 -1.22
CA SER A 68 -26.09 -10.88 -1.94
C SER A 68 -26.50 -12.01 -0.98
N LEU A 69 -27.66 -12.62 -1.24
CA LEU A 69 -28.13 -13.79 -0.49
C LEU A 69 -27.58 -15.07 -1.11
N ILE A 70 -27.14 -15.99 -0.27
CA ILE A 70 -26.64 -17.29 -0.71
C ILE A 70 -27.81 -18.23 -0.96
N THR A 71 -28.16 -18.41 -2.22
CA THR A 71 -29.19 -19.38 -2.65
C THR A 71 -28.59 -20.77 -2.90
N GLU A 72 -27.36 -20.82 -3.43
CA GLU A 72 -26.67 -22.05 -3.83
C GLU A 72 -25.21 -22.06 -3.35
N SER A 73 -24.64 -23.26 -3.15
CA SER A 73 -23.23 -23.40 -2.81
C SER A 73 -22.36 -23.20 -4.04
N THR A 74 -21.28 -22.43 -3.90
CA THR A 74 -20.27 -22.23 -4.93
C THR A 74 -19.05 -23.11 -4.65
N ASN A 75 -18.06 -23.07 -5.55
CA ASN A 75 -16.79 -23.77 -5.33
C ASN A 75 -16.02 -23.24 -4.11
N THR A 76 -16.14 -21.94 -3.82
CA THR A 76 -15.40 -21.25 -2.74
C THR A 76 -16.18 -21.19 -1.43
N ILE A 77 -17.52 -21.08 -1.51
CA ILE A 77 -18.41 -20.91 -0.37
C ILE A 77 -19.44 -22.04 -0.36
N LYS A 78 -19.41 -22.84 0.70
CA LYS A 78 -20.30 -24.00 0.89
C LYS A 78 -21.20 -23.76 2.09
N VAL A 79 -22.49 -23.98 1.90
CA VAL A 79 -23.48 -23.91 2.99
C VAL A 79 -23.71 -25.32 3.52
N ILE A 80 -23.28 -25.56 4.75
CA ILE A 80 -23.51 -26.83 5.44
C ILE A 80 -24.85 -26.74 6.17
N LYS A 81 -25.79 -27.59 5.75
CA LYS A 81 -27.13 -27.63 6.34
C LYS A 81 -27.17 -28.58 7.54
N ARG A 82 -27.83 -28.16 8.62
CA ARG A 82 -28.15 -28.99 9.79
C ARG A 82 -29.66 -28.95 9.99
N ASN A 83 -30.30 -30.13 10.06
CA ASN A 83 -31.77 -30.24 10.08
C ASN A 83 -32.43 -29.46 8.93
N MET A 84 -31.90 -29.59 7.70
CA MET A 84 -32.32 -28.87 6.49
C MET A 84 -32.08 -27.34 6.48
N LEU A 85 -31.61 -26.75 7.59
CA LEU A 85 -31.35 -25.31 7.70
C LEU A 85 -29.88 -24.98 7.45
N ALA A 86 -29.61 -23.87 6.77
CA ALA A 86 -28.28 -23.37 6.39
C ALA A 86 -27.45 -22.88 7.60
N TYR A 87 -27.06 -23.78 8.49
CA TYR A 87 -26.52 -23.44 9.80
C TYR A 87 -25.06 -22.95 9.77
N THR A 88 -24.20 -23.57 8.96
CA THR A 88 -22.78 -23.20 8.90
C THR A 88 -22.41 -22.76 7.49
N LEU A 89 -21.73 -21.63 7.39
CA LEU A 89 -21.09 -21.16 6.18
C LEU A 89 -19.61 -21.54 6.20
N MET A 90 -19.19 -22.40 5.29
CA MET A 90 -17.81 -22.84 5.13
C MET A 90 -17.21 -22.14 3.90
N ILE A 91 -16.14 -21.38 4.11
CA ILE A 91 -15.36 -20.75 3.07
C ILE A 91 -14.08 -21.56 2.94
N ASP A 92 -13.80 -22.13 1.76
CA ASP A 92 -12.69 -23.08 1.57
C ASP A 92 -11.33 -22.38 1.51
N ARG A 93 -11.26 -21.28 0.76
CA ARG A 93 -10.03 -20.49 0.56
C ARG A 93 -10.34 -19.01 0.71
N VAL A 94 -10.07 -18.46 1.89
CA VAL A 94 -10.28 -17.05 2.21
C VAL A 94 -9.29 -16.17 1.43
N ALA A 95 -9.82 -15.20 0.68
CA ALA A 95 -9.11 -14.23 -0.13
C ALA A 95 -9.73 -12.82 0.04
N ASP A 96 -9.14 -11.80 -0.58
CA ASP A 96 -9.50 -10.38 -0.36
C ASP A 96 -10.97 -10.06 -0.68
N ASP A 97 -11.50 -10.68 -1.73
CA ASP A 97 -12.90 -10.55 -2.16
C ASP A 97 -13.89 -11.16 -1.17
N GLN A 98 -13.41 -11.98 -0.23
CA GLN A 98 -14.18 -12.63 0.81
C GLN A 98 -14.06 -11.92 2.17
N PHE A 99 -13.35 -10.79 2.25
CA PHE A 99 -13.27 -10.03 3.50
C PHE A 99 -14.54 -9.22 3.72
N GLY A 100 -14.97 -9.13 4.96
CA GLY A 100 -16.11 -8.31 5.33
C GLY A 100 -17.08 -8.99 6.28
N TYR A 101 -18.29 -8.47 6.30
CA TYR A 101 -19.32 -8.89 7.24
C TYR A 101 -20.28 -9.88 6.60
N TYR A 102 -20.27 -11.10 7.10
CA TYR A 102 -21.24 -12.13 6.77
C TYR A 102 -22.39 -12.04 7.76
N THR A 103 -23.61 -12.02 7.26
CA THR A 103 -24.79 -11.85 8.09
C THR A 103 -25.67 -13.09 7.97
N CYS A 104 -25.88 -13.79 9.08
CA CYS A 104 -26.86 -14.85 9.17
C CYS A 104 -28.17 -14.29 9.72
N ILE A 105 -29.24 -14.51 8.95
CA ILE A 105 -30.60 -14.07 9.27
C ILE A 105 -31.38 -15.32 9.68
N ILE A 106 -31.92 -15.30 10.89
CA ILE A 106 -32.70 -16.38 11.49
C ILE A 106 -34.13 -15.90 11.60
N VAL A 107 -35.05 -16.57 10.91
CA VAL A 107 -36.49 -16.30 10.99
C VAL A 107 -37.13 -17.39 11.84
N TYR A 108 -37.75 -16.99 12.95
CA TYR A 108 -38.46 -17.91 13.83
C TYR A 108 -39.90 -18.08 13.37
N LYS A 109 -40.44 -19.29 13.58
CA LYS A 109 -41.86 -19.59 13.32
C LYS A 109 -42.71 -18.72 14.23
N THR A 110 -43.70 -18.04 13.66
CA THR A 110 -44.72 -17.35 14.46
C THR A 110 -45.63 -18.37 15.12
N THR A 111 -45.79 -18.27 16.44
CA THR A 111 -46.71 -19.12 17.22
C THR A 111 -48.12 -18.53 17.24
N MET A 112 -48.29 -17.24 16.95
CA MET A 112 -49.59 -16.56 16.95
C MET A 112 -49.93 -16.00 15.57
N VAL A 113 -51.19 -16.18 15.15
CA VAL A 113 -51.68 -15.83 13.81
C VAL A 113 -51.56 -14.33 13.48
N ASN A 114 -51.38 -13.46 14.49
CA ASN A 114 -51.32 -12.00 14.33
C ASN A 114 -49.98 -11.38 14.76
N GLU A 115 -48.96 -12.19 15.04
CA GLU A 115 -47.64 -11.69 15.42
C GLU A 115 -46.66 -11.79 14.24
N ASN A 116 -45.88 -10.71 14.06
CA ASN A 116 -44.79 -10.69 13.09
C ASN A 116 -43.76 -11.76 13.48
N ALA A 117 -43.24 -12.48 12.49
CA ALA A 117 -42.16 -13.44 12.72
C ALA A 117 -40.97 -12.73 13.40
N GLU A 118 -40.47 -13.31 14.49
CA GLU A 118 -39.28 -12.80 15.16
C GLU A 118 -38.07 -13.06 14.25
N VAL A 119 -37.31 -11.99 13.94
CA VAL A 119 -36.10 -12.08 13.13
C VAL A 119 -34.90 -11.72 14.00
N LYS A 120 -33.92 -12.62 14.05
CA LYS A 120 -32.64 -12.39 14.73
C LYS A 120 -31.50 -12.44 13.73
N VAL A 121 -30.45 -11.68 14.03
CA VAL A 121 -29.33 -11.51 13.13
C VAL A 121 -28.01 -11.78 13.86
N VAL A 122 -27.19 -12.64 13.26
CA VAL A 122 -25.82 -12.93 13.69
C VAL A 122 -24.87 -12.40 12.63
N ARG A 123 -23.98 -11.49 13.01
CA ARG A 123 -23.01 -10.88 12.11
C ARG A 123 -21.59 -11.35 12.44
N TRP A 124 -20.93 -11.92 11.46
CA TRP A 124 -19.55 -12.37 11.53
C TRP A 124 -18.65 -11.44 10.73
N GLY A 125 -17.65 -10.85 11.37
CA GLY A 125 -16.59 -10.12 10.68
C GLY A 125 -15.43 -11.05 10.33
N LEU A 126 -15.24 -11.35 9.05
CA LEU A 126 -14.10 -12.12 8.56
C LEU A 126 -13.01 -11.16 8.08
N ASN A 127 -11.85 -11.17 8.74
CA ASN A 127 -10.69 -10.36 8.37
C ASN A 127 -11.00 -8.86 8.15
N ILE A 128 -11.89 -8.29 8.97
CA ILE A 128 -12.35 -6.88 8.83
C ILE A 128 -11.18 -5.88 8.87
N ASN A 129 -10.14 -6.18 9.66
CA ASN A 129 -8.96 -5.33 9.80
C ASN A 129 -7.80 -5.81 8.90
N GLY A 130 -8.13 -6.58 7.87
CA GLY A 130 -7.18 -7.32 7.07
C GLY A 130 -6.92 -8.73 7.62
N PRO A 131 -6.10 -9.50 6.88
CA PRO A 131 -5.80 -10.90 7.16
C PRO A 131 -4.74 -11.02 8.25
N ASP A 132 -4.69 -12.18 8.91
CA ASP A 132 -3.67 -12.44 9.91
C ASP A 132 -2.30 -12.68 9.26
N PHE A 133 -1.44 -11.67 9.36
CA PHE A 133 -0.05 -11.73 8.92
C PHE A 133 0.93 -12.04 10.06
N SER A 134 0.47 -12.38 11.27
CA SER A 134 1.34 -12.58 12.43
C SER A 134 2.45 -13.60 12.15
N LYS A 135 2.09 -14.73 11.53
CA LYS A 135 3.03 -15.80 11.16
C LYS A 135 3.98 -15.40 10.04
N LEU A 136 3.45 -14.83 8.96
CA LEU A 136 4.25 -14.32 7.84
C LEU A 136 5.23 -13.26 8.31
N ARG A 137 4.80 -12.36 9.19
CA ARG A 137 5.65 -11.33 9.78
C ARG A 137 6.77 -11.93 10.61
N ALA A 138 6.50 -12.96 11.41
CA ALA A 138 7.54 -13.64 12.19
C ALA A 138 8.59 -14.33 11.28
N GLU A 139 8.14 -14.98 10.21
CA GLU A 139 9.01 -15.68 9.26
C GLU A 139 9.83 -14.69 8.41
N TYR A 140 9.17 -13.71 7.78
CA TYR A 140 9.84 -12.71 6.95
C TYR A 140 10.68 -11.72 7.74
N ALA A 141 10.34 -11.42 9.00
CA ALA A 141 11.18 -10.53 9.82
C ALA A 141 12.60 -11.07 9.94
N ARG A 142 12.77 -12.39 10.12
CA ARG A 142 14.11 -13.00 10.19
C ARG A 142 14.87 -12.84 8.89
N HIS A 143 14.23 -13.11 7.76
CA HIS A 143 14.85 -12.97 6.44
C HIS A 143 15.16 -11.51 6.09
N ALA A 144 14.28 -10.58 6.44
CA ALA A 144 14.48 -9.15 6.24
C ALA A 144 15.68 -8.62 7.06
N ILE A 145 15.85 -9.07 8.31
CA ILE A 145 17.02 -8.73 9.14
C ILE A 145 18.31 -9.22 8.49
N VAL A 146 18.35 -10.48 8.02
CA VAL A 146 19.53 -11.04 7.34
C VAL A 146 19.82 -10.27 6.05
N GLY A 147 18.80 -9.96 5.25
CA GLY A 147 18.94 -9.15 4.05
C GLY A 147 19.48 -7.74 4.34
N ALA A 148 19.00 -7.10 5.40
CA ALA A 148 19.46 -5.77 5.81
C ALA A 148 20.94 -5.79 6.25
N ILE A 149 21.38 -6.81 6.99
CA ILE A 149 22.78 -6.97 7.38
C ILE A 149 23.66 -7.17 6.13
N ALA A 150 23.25 -8.04 5.21
CA ALA A 150 23.99 -8.29 3.97
C ALA A 150 24.11 -7.02 3.12
N ALA A 151 23.02 -6.26 2.97
CA ALA A 151 23.01 -5.00 2.25
C ALA A 151 23.92 -3.94 2.93
N GLY A 152 23.90 -3.88 4.26
CA GLY A 152 24.77 -2.99 5.03
C GLY A 152 26.26 -3.29 4.81
N ILE A 153 26.65 -4.57 4.80
CA ILE A 153 28.03 -5.00 4.51
C ILE A 153 28.42 -4.60 3.08
N LEU A 154 27.55 -4.84 2.10
CA LEU A 154 27.81 -4.51 0.69
C LEU A 154 27.99 -3.00 0.51
N LEU A 155 27.09 -2.20 1.07
CA LEU A 155 27.21 -0.73 1.05
C LEU A 155 28.45 -0.25 1.78
N GLY A 156 28.83 -0.90 2.88
CA GLY A 156 30.07 -0.60 3.60
C GLY A 156 31.31 -0.82 2.73
N VAL A 157 31.40 -1.96 2.03
CA VAL A 157 32.51 -2.26 1.12
C VAL A 157 32.56 -1.27 -0.03
N LEU A 158 31.42 -0.98 -0.67
CA LEU A 158 31.33 0.02 -1.75
C LEU A 158 31.69 1.42 -1.26
N GLY A 159 31.26 1.81 -0.06
CA GLY A 159 31.60 3.10 0.53
C GLY A 159 33.10 3.23 0.76
N ILE A 160 33.73 2.21 1.34
CA ILE A 160 35.18 2.18 1.61
C ILE A 160 35.97 2.23 0.29
N THR A 161 35.59 1.46 -0.73
CA THR A 161 36.29 1.46 -2.02
C THR A 161 36.17 2.81 -2.72
N CYS A 162 35.00 3.44 -2.70
CA CYS A 162 34.79 4.81 -3.21
C CYS A 162 35.67 5.83 -2.49
N VAL A 163 35.75 5.77 -1.16
CA VAL A 163 36.60 6.69 -0.38
C VAL A 163 38.07 6.50 -0.71
N ILE A 164 38.57 5.26 -0.73
CA ILE A 164 39.95 4.95 -1.10
C ILE A 164 40.26 5.48 -2.50
N TRP A 165 39.36 5.26 -3.45
CA TRP A 165 39.54 5.75 -4.81
C TRP A 165 39.58 7.28 -4.85
N HIS A 166 38.66 7.97 -4.17
CA HIS A 166 38.64 9.44 -4.11
C HIS A 166 39.95 10.01 -3.52
N TYR A 167 40.46 9.42 -2.43
CA TYR A 167 41.76 9.82 -1.87
C TYR A 167 42.92 9.57 -2.84
N ARG A 168 42.97 8.40 -3.50
CA ARG A 168 44.03 8.08 -4.49
C ARG A 168 43.95 9.00 -5.70
N TYR A 169 42.76 9.34 -6.17
CA TYR A 169 42.55 10.25 -7.28
C TYR A 169 43.04 11.66 -6.95
N ASN A 170 42.65 12.20 -5.79
CA ASN A 170 43.09 13.52 -5.34
C ASN A 170 44.61 13.59 -5.14
N ALA A 171 45.24 12.53 -4.62
CA ALA A 171 46.69 12.47 -4.51
C ALA A 171 47.40 12.50 -5.88
N ARG A 172 46.85 11.82 -6.90
CA ARG A 172 47.38 11.87 -8.28
C ARG A 172 47.20 13.26 -8.90
N LYS A 173 46.04 13.88 -8.72
CA LYS A 173 45.75 15.23 -9.23
C LYS A 173 46.78 16.24 -8.70
N ARG A 174 47.02 16.27 -7.38
CA ARG A 174 48.03 17.15 -6.77
C ARG A 174 49.44 16.93 -7.32
N ARG A 175 49.86 15.67 -7.53
CA ARG A 175 51.19 15.39 -8.12
C ARG A 175 51.29 15.88 -9.56
N ASN A 176 50.23 15.74 -10.35
CA ASN A 176 50.22 16.21 -11.73
C ASN A 176 50.26 17.74 -11.77
N GLU A 177 49.47 18.43 -10.95
CA GLU A 177 49.50 19.90 -10.81
C GLU A 177 50.90 20.42 -10.44
N ILE A 178 51.58 19.78 -9.47
CA ILE A 178 52.96 20.13 -9.11
C ILE A 178 53.93 19.91 -10.28
N LYS A 179 53.80 18.81 -11.03
CA LYS A 179 54.63 18.55 -12.21
C LYS A 179 54.39 19.58 -13.33
N TYR A 180 53.14 19.94 -13.58
CA TYR A 180 52.80 20.98 -14.55
C TYR A 180 53.36 22.34 -14.13
N ALA A 181 53.23 22.72 -12.84
CA ALA A 181 53.81 23.96 -12.31
C ALA A 181 55.35 23.97 -12.38
N ALA A 182 56.00 22.87 -12.03
CA ALA A 182 57.46 22.74 -12.12
C ALA A 182 57.95 22.84 -13.58
N ASN A 183 57.28 22.16 -14.52
CA ASN A 183 57.61 22.26 -15.94
C ASN A 183 57.41 23.69 -16.48
N ALA A 184 56.32 24.36 -16.12
CA ALA A 184 56.08 25.75 -16.51
C ALA A 184 57.15 26.71 -15.97
N SER A 185 57.62 26.50 -14.73
CA SER A 185 58.71 27.30 -14.15
C SER A 185 60.07 27.05 -14.80
N SER A 186 60.36 25.80 -15.21
CA SER A 186 61.57 25.43 -15.96
C SER A 186 61.60 26.11 -17.33
N GLU A 187 60.48 26.12 -18.05
CA GLU A 187 60.37 26.77 -19.36
C GLU A 187 60.57 28.29 -19.26
N TYR A 188 60.09 28.93 -18.20
CA TYR A 188 60.27 30.36 -17.97
C TYR A 188 61.74 30.73 -17.66
N ASN A 189 62.44 29.91 -16.86
CA ASN A 189 63.84 30.18 -16.50
C ASN A 189 64.83 29.99 -17.66
N ASN A 190 64.55 29.08 -18.60
CA ASN A 190 65.43 28.88 -19.76
C ASN A 190 65.26 29.99 -20.81
N LYS A 191 64.07 30.59 -20.94
CA LYS A 191 63.85 31.71 -21.87
C LYS A 191 64.59 33.00 -21.48
N ALA A 192 64.86 33.21 -20.19
CA ALA A 192 65.60 34.38 -19.72
C ALA A 192 67.11 34.34 -20.05
N TYR A 193 67.70 33.16 -20.25
CA TYR A 193 69.10 33.01 -20.64
C TYR A 193 69.30 32.99 -22.15
N ASP A 194 68.35 32.42 -22.92
CA ASP A 194 68.45 32.40 -24.38
C ASP A 194 68.34 33.80 -25.02
N ASP A 195 67.66 34.75 -24.39
CA ASP A 195 67.56 36.12 -24.92
C ASP A 195 68.88 36.93 -24.79
N ILE A 196 69.82 36.50 -23.94
CA ILE A 196 71.13 37.15 -23.80
C ILE A 196 72.09 36.73 -24.92
N ASP A 197 71.97 35.51 -25.44
CA ASP A 197 72.80 35.05 -26.57
C ASP A 197 72.21 35.41 -27.95
N ILE A 198 70.89 35.62 -28.04
CA ILE A 198 70.23 36.05 -29.29
C ILE A 198 70.53 37.52 -29.65
N GLU A 199 70.92 38.37 -28.69
CA GLU A 199 71.32 39.76 -28.99
C GLU A 199 72.71 39.87 -29.65
N LYS A 200 73.52 38.81 -29.64
CA LYS A 200 74.79 38.78 -30.40
C LYS A 200 74.63 38.33 -31.84
N GLU A 201 73.63 37.51 -32.18
CA GLU A 201 73.47 37.01 -33.55
C GLU A 201 72.47 37.80 -34.42
N LYS A 202 71.55 38.57 -33.82
CA LYS A 202 70.59 39.40 -34.60
C LYS A 202 71.17 40.65 -35.27
N SER A 203 72.47 40.92 -35.13
CA SER A 203 73.12 41.99 -35.91
C SER A 203 73.51 41.58 -37.33
N HIS A 204 73.40 40.30 -37.73
CA HIS A 204 73.94 39.85 -39.01
C HIS A 204 73.00 39.21 -40.04
N ASN A 205 71.70 39.04 -39.75
CA ASN A 205 70.79 38.47 -40.76
C ASN A 205 69.43 39.15 -40.79
N LYS A 206 69.39 40.28 -41.48
CA LYS A 206 68.17 40.91 -41.97
C LYS A 206 68.13 40.78 -43.49
N SER A 207 67.65 39.65 -44.01
CA SER A 207 67.03 39.60 -45.34
C SER A 207 66.15 38.36 -45.55
N ASN A 208 64.91 38.63 -45.95
CA ASN A 208 64.07 37.90 -46.92
C ASN A 208 63.14 36.75 -46.46
N GLY A 209 61.91 36.83 -46.98
CA GLY A 209 60.88 35.78 -47.03
C GLY A 209 59.79 35.99 -45.98
N GLU A 210 58.64 36.63 -46.22
CA GLU A 210 57.64 36.50 -47.30
C GLU A 210 56.93 35.14 -47.36
N SER A 211 55.62 35.20 -47.06
CA SER A 211 54.52 34.31 -47.46
C SER A 211 54.43 32.88 -46.88
N ALA A 212 53.39 32.61 -46.09
CA ALA A 212 52.14 32.06 -46.62
C ALA A 212 51.13 31.80 -45.48
N ASP A 213 49.92 32.29 -45.67
CA ASP A 213 48.71 31.89 -44.95
C ASP A 213 48.43 30.39 -45.16
N SER A 214 48.09 29.69 -44.08
CA SER A 214 47.27 28.49 -44.20
C SER A 214 46.27 28.42 -43.04
N VAL A 215 45.02 28.67 -43.40
CA VAL A 215 43.79 28.38 -42.66
C VAL A 215 43.76 26.90 -42.29
N VAL A 216 43.60 26.58 -41.01
CA VAL A 216 43.22 25.24 -40.54
C VAL A 216 41.76 25.28 -40.13
N ILE A 217 40.95 24.55 -40.89
CA ILE A 217 39.54 24.31 -40.66
C ILE A 217 39.41 23.32 -39.50
N ASP A 218 38.55 23.70 -38.57
CA ASP A 218 38.10 22.95 -37.41
C ASP A 218 36.99 21.99 -37.84
N GLU A 219 37.22 20.68 -37.74
CA GLU A 219 36.17 19.67 -37.91
C GLU A 219 36.58 18.39 -37.18
N HIS A 220 35.97 18.12 -36.02
CA HIS A 220 35.30 16.83 -35.75
C HIS A 220 34.71 16.76 -34.33
N MET A 221 33.38 16.60 -34.32
CA MET A 221 32.46 15.87 -33.41
C MET A 221 32.86 15.56 -31.98
#